data_AF-A0A645I7T4-F1
#
_entry.id   AF-A0A645I7T4-F1
#
_cell.length_a   1.000
_cell.length_b   1.000
_cell.length_c   1.000
_cell.angle_alpha   90.00
_cell.angle_beta   90.00
_cell.angle_gamma   90.00
#
_symmetry.space_group_name_H-M   'P 1'
#
loop_
_entity.id
_entity.type
_entity.pdbx_description
1 polymer ?
#
loop_
_entity_poly.entity_id
_entity_poly.type
_entity_poly.pdbx_seq_one_letter_code
_entity_poly.pdbx_strand_id
1 'polypeptide(L)'
;MLRTLSGGTHTVATGIALVSPGGEVSDVVTAEVTFKALTEDQIARYIATGEPFDKAGGYGIQGRAAAMIREISGDYYTVVGLPVCRLCELLTEKFGIEVL
;
A
#
# COMPACT_ATOMS: atom_id res chain seq x y z
N MET A 1 5.15 -0.91 15.99
CA MET A 1 4.22 -0.77 14.86
C MET A 1 3.06 -1.74 14.93
N LEU A 2 3.24 -3.07 14.78
CA LEU A 2 2.11 -4.02 14.73
C LEU A 2 1.10 -3.93 15.88
N ARG A 3 1.55 -3.69 17.12
CA ARG A 3 0.64 -3.45 18.27
C ARG A 3 -0.24 -2.21 18.10
N THR A 4 0.28 -1.16 17.48
CA THR A 4 -0.43 0.10 17.22
C THR A 4 -1.48 -0.06 16.13
N LEU A 5 -1.18 -0.88 15.12
CA LEU A 5 -2.10 -1.14 14.00
C LEU A 5 -3.18 -2.17 14.37
N SER A 6 -2.91 -3.04 15.34
CA SER A 6 -3.81 -4.10 15.82
C SER A 6 -5.22 -3.58 16.12
N GLY A 7 -6.22 -4.16 15.45
CA GLY A 7 -7.64 -3.82 15.64
C GLY A 7 -8.06 -2.43 15.16
N GLY A 8 -7.15 -1.66 14.55
CA GLY A 8 -7.41 -0.32 14.02
C GLY A 8 -7.45 -0.29 12.50
N THR A 9 -7.76 0.90 12.00
CA THR A 9 -7.67 1.27 10.58
C THR A 9 -6.59 2.33 10.43
N HIS A 10 -5.75 2.19 9.42
CA HIS A 10 -4.72 3.18 9.09
C HIS A 10 -4.68 3.45 7.59
N THR A 11 -4.17 4.63 7.24
CA THR A 11 -4.04 5.05 5.85
C THR A 11 -2.67 4.68 5.29
N VAL A 12 -2.65 4.10 4.09
CA VAL A 12 -1.46 3.95 3.26
C VAL A 12 -1.57 4.94 2.11
N ALA A 13 -0.55 5.77 1.94
CA ALA A 13 -0.47 6.77 0.88
C ALA A 13 0.70 6.44 -0.04
N THR A 14 0.43 6.36 -1.34
CA THR A 14 1.46 6.13 -2.36
C THR A 14 1.47 7.30 -3.33
N GLY A 15 2.59 8.01 -3.36
CA GLY A 15 2.86 9.07 -4.32
C GLY A 15 3.40 8.51 -5.64
N ILE A 16 2.95 9.08 -6.74
CA ILE A 16 3.45 8.83 -8.09
C ILE A 16 3.90 10.15 -8.73
N ALA A 17 5.00 10.11 -9.47
CA ALA A 17 5.47 11.24 -10.26
C ALA A 17 5.92 10.74 -11.63
N LEU A 18 5.44 11.41 -12.69
CA LEU A 18 5.85 11.20 -14.06
C LEU A 18 6.61 12.43 -14.53
N VAL A 19 7.86 12.22 -14.97
CA VAL A 19 8.75 13.31 -15.41
C VAL A 19 9.21 13.01 -16.82
N SER A 20 9.06 13.99 -17.71
CA SER A 20 9.48 13.94 -19.10
C SER A 20 10.08 15.28 -19.53
N PRO A 21 10.75 15.35 -20.69
CA PRO A 21 11.12 16.64 -21.28
C PRO A 21 9.93 17.58 -21.56
N GLY A 22 8.73 17.02 -21.72
CA GLY A 22 7.49 17.77 -21.96
C GLY A 22 6.79 18.28 -20.69
N GLY A 23 7.33 17.95 -19.51
CA GLY A 23 6.77 18.39 -18.22
C GLY A 23 6.69 17.27 -17.19
N GLU A 24 6.20 17.65 -16.02
CA GLU A 24 6.03 16.79 -14.86
C GLU A 24 4.58 16.82 -14.34
N VAL A 25 4.14 15.69 -13.80
CA VAL A 25 2.90 15.58 -13.03
C VAL A 25 3.16 14.67 -11.83
N SER A 26 2.54 14.96 -10.70
CA SER A 26 2.55 14.10 -9.53
C SER A 26 1.16 13.99 -8.94
N ASP A 27 0.88 12.85 -8.33
CA ASP A 27 -0.37 12.60 -7.60
C ASP A 27 -0.12 11.69 -6.41
N VAL A 28 -1.06 11.66 -5.47
CA VAL A 28 -1.03 10.77 -4.30
C VAL A 28 -2.35 10.03 -4.20
N VAL A 29 -2.28 8.70 -4.21
CA VAL A 29 -3.44 7.84 -3.98
C VAL A 29 -3.36 7.30 -2.56
N THR A 30 -4.52 7.22 -1.90
CA THR A 30 -4.63 6.69 -0.54
C THR A 30 -5.58 5.51 -0.49
N ALA A 31 -5.29 4.59 0.43
CA ALA A 31 -6.16 3.48 0.77
C ALA A 31 -6.15 3.28 2.29
N GLU A 32 -7.28 2.92 2.86
CA GLU A 32 -7.39 2.54 4.27
C GLU A 32 -7.25 1.03 4.41
N VAL A 33 -6.48 0.58 5.40
CA VAL A 33 -6.29 -0.83 5.72
C VAL A 33 -6.73 -1.06 7.14
N THR A 34 -7.71 -1.95 7.33
CA THR A 34 -8.25 -2.32 8.63
C THR A 34 -7.66 -3.65 9.08
N PHE A 35 -7.00 -3.67 10.24
CA PHE A 35 -6.48 -4.88 10.84
C PHE A 35 -7.51 -5.54 11.74
N LYS A 36 -7.50 -6.87 11.81
CA LYS A 36 -8.14 -7.57 12.94
C LYS A 36 -7.34 -7.32 14.23
N ALA A 37 -7.97 -7.50 15.39
CA ALA A 37 -7.24 -7.53 16.65
C ALA A 37 -6.22 -8.69 16.64
N LEU A 38 -4.96 -8.36 16.91
CA LEU A 38 -3.84 -9.29 16.95
C LEU A 38 -3.48 -9.65 18.39
N THR A 39 -3.20 -10.93 18.63
CA THR A 39 -2.59 -11.38 19.87
C THR A 39 -1.07 -11.20 19.84
N GLU A 40 -0.45 -11.12 21.02
CA GLU A 40 1.02 -11.06 21.13
C GLU A 40 1.71 -12.26 20.44
N ASP A 41 1.13 -13.45 20.53
CA ASP A 41 1.63 -14.65 19.84
C ASP A 41 1.58 -14.51 18.31
N GLN A 42 0.52 -13.93 17.75
CA GLN A 42 0.41 -13.68 16.31
C GLN A 42 1.48 -12.69 15.86
N ILE A 43 1.70 -11.62 16.64
CA ILE A 43 2.73 -10.62 16.39
C ILE A 43 4.12 -11.27 16.44
N ALA A 44 4.43 -12.04 17.48
CA ALA A 44 5.71 -12.72 17.64
C ALA A 44 5.99 -13.71 16.50
N ARG A 45 4.99 -14.52 16.12
CA ARG A 45 5.09 -15.46 14.99
C ARG A 45 5.34 -14.73 13.68
N TYR A 46 4.67 -13.60 13.44
CA TYR A 46 4.88 -12.83 12.22
C TYR A 46 6.28 -12.20 12.18
N ILE A 47 6.77 -11.65 13.30
CA ILE A 47 8.13 -11.12 13.41
C ILE A 47 9.17 -12.20 13.13
N ALA A 48 8.98 -13.42 13.63
CA ALA A 48 9.90 -14.54 13.39
C ALA A 48 10.03 -14.94 11.91
N THR A 49 9.12 -14.51 11.03
CA THR A 49 9.21 -14.79 9.59
C THR A 49 10.25 -13.92 8.86
N GLY A 50 10.65 -12.81 9.46
CA GLY A 50 11.52 -11.81 8.83
C GLY A 50 10.81 -10.83 7.88
N GLU A 51 9.58 -11.11 7.44
CA GLU A 51 8.81 -10.24 6.53
C GLU A 51 8.59 -8.79 7.00
N PRO A 52 8.49 -8.48 8.31
CA PRO A 52 8.29 -7.10 8.75
C PRO A 52 9.44 -6.14 8.46
N PHE A 53 10.67 -6.64 8.30
CA PHE A 53 11.87 -5.81 8.46
C PHE A 53 12.23 -4.96 7.23
N ASP A 54 11.66 -5.24 6.06
CA ASP A 54 11.83 -4.46 4.82
C ASP A 54 10.59 -3.63 4.44
N LYS A 55 9.57 -3.56 5.32
CA LYS A 55 8.28 -2.90 5.04
C LYS A 55 7.99 -1.77 6.02
N ALA A 56 7.64 -0.60 5.49
CA ALA A 56 7.07 0.47 6.30
C ALA A 56 5.81 -0.02 7.03
N GLY A 57 5.64 0.37 8.29
CA GLY A 57 4.55 -0.15 9.14
C GLY A 57 4.77 -1.57 9.68
N GLY A 58 5.82 -2.27 9.24
CA GLY A 58 6.19 -3.60 9.73
C GLY A 58 5.27 -4.72 9.24
N TYR A 59 4.63 -4.54 8.08
CA TYR A 59 3.86 -5.60 7.42
C TYR A 59 3.84 -5.42 5.90
N GLY A 60 3.67 -6.53 5.16
CA GLY A 60 3.52 -6.51 3.71
C GLY A 60 2.26 -7.24 3.24
N ILE A 61 1.35 -6.54 2.57
CA ILE A 61 0.02 -7.07 2.20
C ILE A 61 0.06 -8.31 1.30
N GLN A 62 1.10 -8.44 0.48
CA GLN A 62 1.30 -9.59 -0.43
C GLN A 62 1.85 -10.83 0.28
N GLY A 63 2.27 -10.70 1.54
CA GLY A 63 2.89 -11.77 2.34
C GLY A 63 1.94 -12.37 3.38
N ARG A 64 2.52 -12.92 4.45
CA ARG A 64 1.77 -13.54 5.55
C ARG A 64 0.88 -12.55 6.30
N ALA A 65 1.16 -11.26 6.20
CA ALA A 65 0.32 -10.21 6.78
C ALA A 65 -1.08 -10.14 6.18
N ALA A 66 -1.33 -10.73 5.00
CA ALA A 66 -2.69 -10.87 4.46
C ALA A 66 -3.66 -11.50 5.48
N ALA A 67 -3.17 -12.41 6.34
CA ALA A 67 -3.97 -13.03 7.39
C ALA A 67 -4.34 -12.08 8.56
N MET A 68 -3.73 -10.89 8.64
CA MET A 68 -3.97 -9.87 9.67
C MET A 68 -4.96 -8.79 9.21
N ILE A 69 -5.18 -8.67 7.89
CA ILE A 69 -6.00 -7.62 7.28
C ILE A 69 -7.44 -8.11 7.18
N ARG A 70 -8.37 -7.29 7.67
CA ARG A 70 -9.81 -7.54 7.62
C ARG A 70 -10.45 -6.91 6.40
N GLU A 71 -10.02 -5.71 6.05
CA GLU A 71 -10.63 -4.91 5.00
C GLU A 71 -9.62 -3.91 4.42
N ILE A 72 -9.82 -3.57 3.16
CA ILE A 72 -9.13 -2.48 2.46
C ILE A 72 -10.21 -1.63 1.81
N SER A 73 -10.18 -0.33 2.07
CA SER A 73 -11.04 0.65 1.42
C SER A 73 -10.18 1.55 0.53
N GLY A 74 -10.43 1.54 -0.77
CA GLY A 74 -9.61 2.22 -1.77
C GLY A 74 -8.87 1.24 -2.69
N ASP A 75 -7.77 1.70 -3.28
CA ASP A 75 -7.01 0.92 -4.26
C ASP A 75 -6.01 -0.04 -3.58
N TYR A 76 -6.17 -1.34 -3.84
CA TYR A 76 -5.24 -2.36 -3.37
C TYR A 76 -3.80 -2.13 -3.85
N TYR A 77 -3.61 -1.67 -5.09
CA TYR A 77 -2.29 -1.47 -5.66
C TYR A 77 -1.55 -0.28 -5.05
N THR A 78 -2.28 0.71 -4.54
CA THR A 78 -1.73 1.74 -3.64
C THR A 78 -1.06 1.11 -2.42
N VAL A 79 -1.69 0.10 -1.79
CA VAL A 79 -1.12 -0.60 -0.63
C VAL A 79 0.07 -1.49 -1.01
N VAL A 80 0.07 -2.04 -2.22
CA VAL A 80 1.22 -2.77 -2.78
C VAL A 80 2.41 -1.84 -3.04
N GLY A 81 2.15 -0.57 -3.40
CA GLY A 81 3.16 0.47 -3.58
C GLY A 81 3.17 1.14 -4.96
N LEU A 82 2.19 0.86 -5.83
CA LEU A 82 2.03 1.57 -7.11
C LEU A 82 0.56 1.60 -7.53
N PRO A 83 -0.15 2.75 -7.47
CA PRO A 83 -1.53 2.85 -7.93
C PRO A 83 -1.64 2.75 -9.46
N VAL A 84 -1.71 1.52 -9.98
CA VAL A 84 -1.56 1.24 -11.42
C VAL A 84 -2.64 1.93 -12.27
N CYS A 85 -3.91 1.91 -11.83
CA CYS A 85 -4.98 2.56 -12.58
C CYS A 85 -4.71 4.07 -12.70
N ARG A 86 -4.35 4.72 -11.58
CA ARG A 86 -4.06 6.15 -11.57
C ARG A 86 -2.81 6.50 -12.39
N LEU A 87 -1.80 5.65 -12.36
CA LEU A 87 -0.62 5.80 -13.21
C LEU A 87 -1.00 5.78 -14.70
N CYS A 88 -1.82 4.83 -15.13
CA CYS A 88 -2.28 4.74 -16.52
C CYS A 88 -3.11 5.97 -16.92
N GLU A 89 -4.03 6.42 -16.07
CA GLU A 89 -4.79 7.65 -16.30
C GLU A 89 -3.87 8.86 -16.51
N LEU A 90 -2.86 9.04 -15.66
CA LEU A 90 -1.89 10.14 -15.81
C LEU A 90 -1.05 10.03 -17.09
N LEU A 91 -0.69 8.82 -17.51
CA LEU A 91 0.02 8.59 -18.77
C LEU A 91 -0.82 9.01 -19.98
N THR A 92 -2.09 8.65 -20.02
CA THR A 92 -3.02 9.07 -21.07
C THR A 92 -3.26 10.59 -20.99
N GLU A 93 -3.63 11.12 -19.83
CA GLU A 93 -4.01 12.53 -19.64
C GLU A 93 -2.87 13.52 -19.93
N LYS A 94 -1.62 13.19 -19.58
CA LYS A 94 -0.48 14.12 -19.67
C LYS A 94 0.46 13.85 -20.82
N PHE A 95 0.53 12.61 -21.28
CA PHE A 95 1.51 12.21 -22.29
C PHE A 95 0.87 11.55 -23.51
N GLY A 96 -0.45 11.35 -23.54
CA GLY A 96 -1.15 10.70 -24.65
C GLY A 96 -0.73 9.26 -24.87
N ILE A 97 -0.23 8.59 -23.83
CA ILE A 97 0.23 7.19 -23.87
C ILE A 97 -0.91 6.31 -23.37
N GLU A 98 -1.65 5.70 -24.29
CA GLU A 98 -2.68 4.72 -23.96
C GLU A 98 -2.07 3.36 -23.60
N VAL A 99 -2.52 2.79 -22.49
CA VAL A 99 -2.04 1.49 -21.98
C VAL A 99 -2.98 0.35 -22.38
N LEU A 100 -4.23 0.65 -22.79
CA LEU A 100 -5.25 -0.29 -23.27
C LEU A 100 -6.11 0.32 -24.38
#